data_AF-A0A2V7HC86-F1
#
_entry.id   AF-A0A2V7HC86-F1
#
_cell.length_a   1.000
_cell.length_b   1.000
_cell.length_c   1.000
_cell.angle_alpha   90.00
_cell.angle_beta   90.00
_cell.angle_gamma   90.00
#
_symmetry.space_group_name_H-M   'P 1'
#
loop_
_entity.id
_entity.type
_entity.pdbx_description
1 polymer ?
#
loop_
_entity_poly.entity_id
_entity_poly.type
_entity_poly.pdbx_seq_one_letter_code
_entity_poly.pdbx_strand_id
1 'polypeptide(L)'
;MWQQLFSDLKDHSFMVVAVAEDSRGAEHVRPWIEQAKAAYWCLIDPEHRVASLYGMANVPRAVWIDERGRIVRPPETAGSTDH
;
A
#
# COMPACT_ATOMS: atom_id res chain seq x y z
N MET A 1 1.74 2.30 12.45
CA MET A 1 2.49 1.12 11.99
C MET A 1 3.27 1.41 10.71
N TRP A 2 2.64 1.55 9.53
CA TRP A 2 3.36 1.76 8.24
C TRP A 2 4.29 2.96 8.21
N GLN A 3 3.88 4.09 8.80
CA GLN A 3 4.73 5.28 8.95
C GLN A 3 6.01 4.99 9.74
N GLN A 4 5.92 4.17 10.79
CA GLN A 4 7.07 3.78 11.59
C GLN A 4 7.99 2.85 10.78
N LEU A 5 7.43 1.81 10.15
CA LEU A 5 8.19 0.88 9.31
C LEU A 5 8.96 1.62 8.19
N PHE A 6 8.29 2.54 7.49
CA PHE A 6 8.95 3.35 6.47
C PHE A 6 10.04 4.24 7.07
N SER A 7 9.76 4.91 8.19
CA SER A 7 10.75 5.74 8.86
C SER A 7 12.01 4.96 9.25
N ASP A 8 11.85 3.72 9.72
CA ASP A 8 12.94 2.87 10.18
C ASP A 8 13.76 2.29 9.03
N LEU A 9 13.14 2.08 7.85
CA LEU A 9 13.76 1.34 6.74
C LEU A 9 14.04 2.17 5.49
N LYS A 10 13.56 3.42 5.39
CA LYS A 10 13.69 4.25 4.17
C LYS A 10 15.14 4.41 3.66
N ASP A 11 16.13 4.30 4.55
CA ASP A 11 17.56 4.42 4.20
C ASP A 11 18.17 3.07 3.75
N HIS A 12 17.37 2.00 3.72
CA HIS A 12 17.72 0.64 3.31
C HIS A 12 17.05 0.23 1.98
N SER A 13 16.91 1.17 1.04
CA SER A 13 16.24 0.92 -0.25
C SER A 13 14.79 0.40 -0.12
N PHE A 14 14.13 0.74 0.99
CA PHE A 14 12.75 0.32 1.27
C PHE A 14 11.76 1.43 0.92
N MET A 15 10.60 1.03 0.39
CA MET A 15 9.49 1.93 0.10
C MET A 15 8.17 1.31 0.53
N VAL A 16 7.29 2.13 1.10
CA VAL A 16 5.87 1.81 1.27
C VAL A 16 5.09 2.53 0.17
N VAL A 17 4.21 1.83 -0.51
CA VAL A 17 3.24 2.44 -1.44
C VAL A 17 1.85 2.08 -0.95
N ALA A 18 1.15 3.05 -0.35
CA ALA A 18 -0.25 2.88 0.02
C ALA A 18 -1.13 3.21 -1.18
N VAL A 19 -2.05 2.31 -1.54
CA VAL A 19 -2.97 2.50 -2.65
C VAL A 19 -4.39 2.48 -2.11
N ALA A 20 -5.12 3.57 -2.34
CA ALA A 20 -6.54 3.66 -2.00
C ALA A 20 -7.38 3.14 -3.17
N GLU A 21 -8.01 2.00 -2.97
CA GLU A 21 -8.85 1.31 -3.95
C GLU A 21 -10.33 1.74 -3.81
N ASP A 22 -10.66 2.96 -4.27
CA ASP A 22 -12.01 3.53 -4.14
C ASP A 22 -12.58 4.03 -5.48
N SER A 23 -13.64 3.37 -5.94
CA SER A 23 -14.33 3.68 -7.20
C SER A 23 -15.11 4.99 -7.20
N ARG A 24 -15.25 5.66 -6.04
CA ARG A 24 -15.86 7.00 -5.97
C ARG A 24 -14.92 8.10 -6.48
N GLY A 25 -13.65 7.78 -6.71
CA GLY A 25 -12.68 8.70 -7.31
C GLY A 25 -11.92 9.56 -6.30
N ALA A 26 -10.98 10.35 -6.83
CA ALA A 26 -9.94 10.99 -6.03
C ALA A 26 -10.46 11.96 -4.96
N GLU A 27 -11.56 12.68 -5.23
CA GLU A 27 -12.12 13.67 -4.29
C GLU A 27 -12.64 13.04 -2.99
N HIS A 28 -13.08 11.77 -3.03
CA HIS A 28 -13.53 11.04 -1.85
C HIS A 28 -12.37 10.50 -1.00
N VAL A 29 -11.19 10.35 -1.61
CA VAL A 29 -9.99 9.78 -0.98
C VAL A 29 -9.04 10.85 -0.48
N ARG A 30 -8.89 11.94 -1.23
CA ARG A 30 -7.92 13.03 -1.01
C ARG A 30 -7.88 13.54 0.44
N PRO A 31 -9.02 13.81 1.12
CA PRO A 31 -8.97 14.30 2.51
C PRO A 31 -8.23 13.35 3.46
N TRP A 32 -8.38 12.04 3.27
CA TRP A 32 -7.73 11.02 4.10
C TRP A 32 -6.23 10.93 3.84
N ILE A 33 -5.82 11.02 2.56
CA ILE A 33 -4.41 11.05 2.18
C ILE A 33 -3.72 12.29 2.76
N GLU A 34 -4.35 13.46 2.65
CA GLU A 34 -3.81 14.71 3.17
C GLU A 34 -3.73 14.71 4.71
N GLN A 35 -4.76 14.17 5.38
CA GLN A 35 -4.77 14.03 6.83
C GLN A 35 -3.68 13.07 7.34
N ALA A 36 -3.39 12.00 6.60
CA ALA A 36 -2.42 10.98 7.00
C ALA A 36 -0.99 11.52 7.11
N LYS A 37 -0.65 12.59 6.35
CA LYS A 37 0.70 13.18 6.30
C LYS A 37 1.81 12.12 6.18
N ALA A 38 1.54 11.11 5.35
CA ALA A 38 2.46 10.00 5.17
C ALA A 38 3.78 10.49 4.56
N ALA A 39 4.90 9.97 5.06
CA ALA A 39 6.22 10.24 4.48
C ALA A 39 6.52 9.34 3.25
N TYR A 40 5.61 8.44 2.93
CA TYR A 40 5.70 7.49 1.82
C TYR A 40 4.60 7.77 0.77
N TRP A 41 4.66 7.09 -0.38
CA TRP A 41 3.74 7.36 -1.48
C TRP A 41 2.32 6.87 -1.17
N CYS A 42 1.35 7.75 -1.43
CA CYS A 42 -0.07 7.44 -1.39
C CYS A 42 -0.65 7.63 -2.81
N LEU A 43 -1.19 6.56 -3.39
CA LEU A 43 -1.81 6.53 -4.71
C LEU A 43 -3.31 6.26 -4.58
N ILE A 44 -4.05 6.56 -5.64
CA ILE A 44 -5.50 6.31 -5.75
C ILE A 44 -5.72 5.44 -6.97
N ASP A 45 -6.40 4.32 -6.80
CA ASP A 45 -6.78 3.38 -7.86
C ASP A 45 -8.31 3.27 -7.94
N PRO A 46 -8.98 4.16 -8.69
CA PRO A 46 -10.43 4.17 -8.80
C PRO A 46 -10.99 3.04 -9.68
N GLU A 47 -10.12 2.35 -10.42
CA GLU A 47 -10.47 1.31 -11.39
C GLU A 47 -10.17 -0.10 -10.87
N HIS A 48 -9.69 -0.23 -9.63
CA HIS A 48 -9.28 -1.50 -9.02
C HIS A 48 -8.28 -2.29 -9.89
N ARG A 49 -7.42 -1.60 -10.65
CA ARG A 49 -6.42 -2.22 -11.53
C ARG A 49 -5.30 -2.89 -10.73
N VAL A 50 -4.90 -2.30 -9.61
CA VAL A 50 -3.90 -2.87 -8.69
C VAL A 50 -4.45 -4.17 -8.09
N ALA A 51 -5.65 -4.13 -7.50
CA ALA A 51 -6.28 -5.35 -6.98
C ALA A 51 -6.38 -6.46 -8.03
N SER A 52 -6.82 -6.10 -9.24
CA SER A 52 -6.96 -7.06 -10.35
C SER A 52 -5.63 -7.70 -10.74
N LEU A 53 -4.56 -6.91 -10.86
CA LEU A 53 -3.23 -7.40 -11.26
C LEU A 53 -2.55 -8.22 -10.17
N TYR A 54 -2.78 -7.89 -8.90
CA TYR A 54 -2.14 -8.55 -7.75
C TYR A 54 -3.03 -9.60 -7.07
N GLY A 55 -4.23 -9.88 -7.61
CA GLY A 55 -5.13 -10.90 -7.07
C GLY A 55 -5.66 -10.56 -5.67
N MET A 56 -5.94 -9.29 -5.40
CA MET A 56 -6.53 -8.82 -4.14
C MET A 56 -8.06 -8.80 -4.27
N ALA A 57 -8.78 -9.30 -3.25
CA ALA A 57 -10.24 -9.39 -3.27
C ALA A 57 -10.93 -8.56 -2.18
N ASN A 58 -10.17 -8.05 -1.21
CA ASN A 58 -10.64 -7.22 -0.12
C ASN A 58 -9.54 -6.26 0.35
N VAL A 59 -9.85 -5.37 1.29
CA VAL A 59 -8.88 -4.50 1.95
C VAL A 59 -9.01 -4.65 3.47
N PRO A 60 -7.93 -4.42 4.23
CA PRO A 60 -6.58 -4.05 3.79
C PRO A 60 -5.73 -5.26 3.36
N ARG A 61 -5.00 -5.12 2.25
CA ARG A 61 -4.08 -6.15 1.70
C ARG A 61 -2.71 -5.57 1.36
N ALA A 62 -1.67 -6.39 1.46
CA ALA A 62 -0.30 -6.04 1.13
C ALA A 62 0.35 -7.12 0.27
N VAL A 63 1.29 -6.69 -0.57
CA VAL A 63 2.20 -7.53 -1.35
C VAL A 63 3.62 -7.06 -1.09
N TRP A 64 4.55 -8.01 -0.99
CA TRP A 64 5.97 -7.70 -0.81
C TRP A 64 6.70 -7.92 -2.13
N ILE A 65 7.42 -6.88 -2.57
CA ILE A 65 8.18 -6.88 -3.82
C ILE A 65 9.66 -6.68 -3.46
N ASP A 66 10.52 -7.57 -3.96
CA ASP A 66 11.98 -7.45 -3.77
C ASP A 66 12.60 -6.34 -4.64
N GLU A 67 13.89 -6.07 -4.44
CA GLU A 67 14.64 -5.04 -5.17
C GLU A 67 14.80 -5.36 -6.67
N ARG A 68 14.45 -6.59 -7.08
CA ARG A 68 14.45 -7.04 -8.48
C ARG A 68 13.05 -6.99 -9.10
N GLY A 69 12.06 -6.46 -8.38
CA GLY A 69 10.69 -6.32 -8.86
C GLY A 69 9.86 -7.61 -8.82
N ARG A 70 10.23 -8.60 -7.99
CA ARG A 70 9.48 -9.86 -7.86
C ARG A 70 8.60 -9.86 -6.62
N ILE A 71 7.39 -10.38 -6.76
CA ILE A 71 6.52 -10.70 -5.62
C ILE A 71 7.16 -11.86 -4.84
N VAL A 72 7.52 -11.62 -3.58
CA VAL A 72 8.21 -12.60 -2.71
C VAL A 72 7.31 -13.21 -1.63
N ARG A 73 6.11 -12.65 -1.43
CA ARG A 73 5.07 -13.21 -0.56
C ARG A 73 3.73 -13.17 -1.28
N PRO A 74 2.86 -14.18 -1.12
CA PRO A 74 1.47 -14.09 -1.56
C PRO A 74 0.79 -12.84 -0.94
N PRO A 75 -0.22 -12.26 -1.60
CA PRO A 75 -0.99 -11.20 -0.99
C PRO A 75 -1.52 -11.62 0.39
N GLU A 76 -1.35 -10.75 1.37
CA GLU A 76 -1.70 -11.02 2.77
C GLU A 76 -2.46 -9.85 3.38
N THR A 77 -3.08 -10.06 4.55
CA THR A 77 -3.75 -8.98 5.28
C THR A 77 -2.72 -7.95 5.71
N ALA A 78 -2.90 -6.70 5.29
CA ALA A 78 -1.89 -5.66 5.54
C ALA A 78 -1.78 -5.39 7.05
N GLY A 79 -0.55 -5.42 7.57
CA GLY A 79 -0.28 -5.18 8.99
C GLY A 79 -0.63 -6.33 9.91
N SER A 80 -0.97 -7.48 9.34
CA SER A 80 -0.89 -8.74 10.07
C SER A 80 0.57 -9.05 10.34
N THR A 81 0.93 -9.26 11.60
CA THR A 81 2.19 -9.86 12.00
C THR A 81 1.90 -11.30 12.41
N ASP A 82 2.71 -12.24 11.95
CA ASP A 82 2.71 -13.61 12.45
C ASP A 82 3.33 -13.57 13.87
N HIS A 83 2.52 -13.26 14.87
CA HIS A 83 2.88 -13.43 16.29
C HIS A 83 2.38 -14.78 16.79
#